data_AF-A0A942V0U0-F1
#
_entry.id   AF-A0A942V0U0-F1
#
_cell.length_a   1.000
_cell.length_b   1.000
_cell.length_c   1.000
_cell.angle_alpha   90.00
_cell.angle_beta   90.00
_cell.angle_gamma   90.00
#
_symmetry.space_group_name_H-M   'P 1'
#
loop_
_entity.id
_entity.type
_entity.pdbx_description
1 polymer ?
#
loop_
_entity_poly.entity_id
_entity_poly.type
_entity_poly.pdbx_seq_one_letter_code
_entity_poly.pdbx_strand_id
1 'polypeptide(L)'
;MLNFIKSLWWEFLSYFVTEKMEYEITGECKKCGKCCNYMYSFDTYTEKEFKIMQFLYPAYKRFYIKGKDEFGNFIFACKYVTKEGLCSVYDKRLAMCKKYPMPKIPYPAELHEGCGFTVHKKKFSDYLKKEQNT
;
A
#
# COMPACT_ATOMS: atom_id res chain seq x y z
N MET A 1 21.58 31.88 -1.78
CA MET A 1 20.31 32.46 -1.29
C MET A 1 19.18 32.33 -2.33
N LEU A 2 19.35 32.83 -3.56
CA LEU A 2 18.39 32.67 -4.67
C LEU A 2 18.01 31.21 -4.98
N ASN A 3 18.97 30.29 -5.00
CA ASN A 3 18.71 28.87 -5.25
C ASN A 3 17.85 28.22 -4.14
N PHE A 4 17.98 28.68 -2.91
CA PHE A 4 17.20 28.14 -1.78
C PHE A 4 15.75 28.60 -1.83
N ILE A 5 15.51 29.88 -2.13
CA ILE A 5 14.17 30.43 -2.34
C ILE A 5 13.47 29.76 -3.53
N LYS A 6 14.22 29.55 -4.62
CA LYS A 6 13.71 28.84 -5.79
C LYS A 6 13.38 27.38 -5.48
N SER A 7 14.18 26.70 -4.66
CA SER A 7 13.88 25.34 -4.17
C SER A 7 12.60 25.29 -3.35
N LEU A 8 12.43 26.21 -2.40
CA LEU A 8 11.24 26.30 -1.55
C LEU A 8 9.97 26.60 -2.36
N TRP A 9 10.11 27.44 -3.39
CA TRP A 9 9.02 27.76 -4.31
C TRP A 9 8.59 26.55 -5.14
N TRP A 10 9.54 25.77 -5.67
CA TRP A 10 9.22 24.53 -6.38
C TRP A 10 8.61 23.46 -5.46
N GLU A 11 9.08 23.37 -4.22
CA GLU A 11 8.50 22.48 -3.21
C GLU A 11 7.04 22.88 -2.90
N PHE A 12 6.78 24.17 -2.69
CA PHE A 12 5.43 24.70 -2.51
C PHE A 12 4.51 24.39 -3.71
N LEU A 13 4.98 24.67 -4.94
CA LEU A 13 4.21 24.36 -6.16
C LEU A 13 3.96 22.87 -6.35
N SER A 14 4.86 22.00 -5.86
CA SER A 14 4.68 20.55 -5.95
C SER A 14 3.45 20.05 -5.17
N TYR A 15 3.07 20.74 -4.09
CA TYR A 15 1.85 20.43 -3.34
C TYR A 15 0.56 20.72 -4.12
N PHE A 16 0.63 21.55 -5.16
CA PHE A 16 -0.51 21.85 -6.05
C PHE A 16 -0.53 20.98 -7.32
N VAL A 17 0.42 20.05 -7.47
CA VAL A 17 0.36 19.04 -8.54
C VAL A 17 -0.86 18.17 -8.29
N THR A 18 -1.86 18.35 -9.17
CA THR A 18 -3.21 17.82 -8.99
C THR A 18 -3.26 16.31 -9.22
N GLU A 19 -2.32 15.75 -9.99
CA GLU A 19 -2.32 14.34 -10.34
C GLU A 19 -1.57 13.50 -9.32
N LYS A 20 -2.29 13.09 -8.27
CA LYS A 20 -1.85 12.01 -7.39
C LYS A 20 -1.71 10.74 -8.22
N MET A 21 -0.59 10.01 -8.07
CA MET A 21 -0.42 8.72 -8.72
C MET A 21 -1.60 7.81 -8.38
N GLU A 22 -2.42 7.54 -9.39
CA GLU A 22 -3.58 6.66 -9.30
C GLU A 22 -3.40 5.56 -10.33
N TYR A 23 -3.35 4.33 -9.82
CA TYR A 23 -3.23 3.12 -10.60
C TYR A 23 -4.61 2.66 -11.04
N GLU A 24 -4.73 2.30 -12.32
CA GLU A 24 -5.87 1.50 -12.77
C GLU A 24 -5.62 0.05 -12.36
N ILE A 25 -6.57 -0.52 -11.63
CA ILE A 25 -6.48 -1.88 -11.09
C ILE A 25 -7.62 -2.70 -11.68
N THR A 26 -7.25 -3.85 -12.25
CA THR A 26 -8.20 -4.80 -12.83
C THR A 26 -8.02 -6.18 -12.19
N GLY A 27 -9.00 -7.08 -12.40
CA GLY A 27 -8.98 -8.43 -11.87
C GLY A 27 -9.66 -8.57 -10.51
N GLU A 28 -9.45 -9.71 -9.85
CA GLU A 28 -10.17 -10.07 -8.63
C GLU A 28 -9.34 -10.89 -7.64
N CYS A 29 -9.81 -10.93 -6.39
CA CYS A 29 -9.13 -11.68 -5.34
C CYS A 29 -9.33 -13.20 -5.52
N LYS A 30 -8.27 -13.91 -5.91
CA LYS A 30 -8.22 -15.39 -5.99
C LYS A 30 -8.17 -16.11 -4.64
N LYS A 31 -8.35 -15.40 -3.52
CA LYS A 31 -8.24 -15.93 -2.14
C LYS A 31 -6.92 -16.69 -1.87
N CYS A 32 -5.83 -16.34 -2.55
CA CYS A 32 -4.54 -17.05 -2.45
C CYS A 32 -3.76 -16.86 -1.14
N GLY A 33 -4.24 -16.00 -0.22
CA GLY A 33 -3.61 -15.82 1.09
C GLY A 33 -2.32 -15.01 1.14
N LYS A 34 -1.66 -14.77 0.02
CA LYS A 34 -0.34 -14.10 -0.02
C LYS A 34 -0.37 -12.72 0.64
N CYS A 35 -1.34 -11.88 0.27
CA CYS A 35 -1.51 -10.55 0.87
C CYS A 35 -1.91 -10.58 2.35
N CYS A 36 -2.44 -11.69 2.88
CA CYS A 36 -2.73 -11.83 4.31
C CYS A 36 -1.52 -12.37 5.11
N ASN A 37 -0.61 -13.05 4.42
CA ASN A 37 0.61 -13.65 4.98
C ASN A 37 1.84 -12.73 4.91
N TYR A 38 1.83 -11.78 3.96
CA TYR A 38 2.98 -10.95 3.61
C TYR A 38 2.48 -9.53 3.31
N MET A 39 2.23 -8.78 4.37
CA MET A 39 1.83 -7.38 4.34
C MET A 39 3.05 -6.51 4.67
N TYR A 40 3.66 -5.93 3.65
CA TYR A 40 4.83 -5.08 3.82
C TYR A 40 4.43 -3.71 4.39
N SER A 41 5.11 -3.28 5.44
CA SER A 41 5.03 -1.90 5.90
C SER A 41 5.81 -1.00 4.95
N PHE A 42 5.23 0.16 4.62
CA PHE A 42 5.94 1.18 3.87
C PHE A 42 6.87 1.97 4.79
N ASP A 43 6.37 2.39 5.95
CA ASP A 43 7.19 3.06 6.95
C ASP A 43 7.94 2.06 7.81
N THR A 44 9.07 2.52 8.35
CA THR A 44 9.80 1.82 9.38
C THR A 44 9.11 2.06 10.72
N TYR A 45 8.67 0.97 11.35
CA TYR A 45 8.09 0.99 12.69
C TYR A 45 9.02 0.23 13.64
N THR A 46 9.00 0.61 14.91
CA THR A 46 9.51 -0.20 16.01
C THR A 46 8.41 -1.11 16.53
N GLU A 47 8.79 -2.21 17.20
CA GLU A 47 7.81 -3.10 17.84
C GLU A 47 6.96 -2.37 18.89
N LYS A 48 7.54 -1.35 19.56
CA LYS A 48 6.84 -0.53 20.55
C LYS A 48 5.75 0.32 19.88
N GLU A 49 6.07 1.00 18.79
CA GLU A 49 5.08 1.78 18.02
C GLU A 49 3.97 0.90 17.48
N PHE A 50 4.30 -0.31 16.99
CA PHE A 50 3.28 -1.26 16.58
C PHE A 50 2.39 -1.70 17.75
N LYS A 51 2.94 -1.95 18.94
CA LYS A 51 2.13 -2.25 20.14
C LYS A 51 1.23 -1.08 20.55
N ILE A 52 1.73 0.15 20.48
CA ILE A 52 0.93 1.36 20.73
C ILE A 52 -0.20 1.47 19.68
N MET A 53 0.09 1.20 18.42
CA MET A 53 -0.90 1.19 17.34
C MET A 53 -1.98 0.12 17.58
N GLN A 54 -1.61 -1.07 18.04
CA GLN A 54 -2.56 -2.13 18.43
C GLN A 54 -3.40 -1.78 19.66
N PHE A 55 -2.87 -0.93 20.55
CA PHE A 55 -3.59 -0.40 21.70
C PHE A 55 -4.63 0.64 21.25
N LEU A 56 -4.23 1.61 20.43
CA LEU A 56 -5.11 2.66 19.88
C LEU A 56 -6.17 2.09 18.91
N TYR A 57 -5.79 1.08 18.12
CA TYR A 57 -6.66 0.43 17.14
C TYR A 57 -6.74 -1.07 17.44
N PRO A 58 -7.66 -1.51 18.33
CA PRO A 58 -7.78 -2.91 18.74
C PRO A 58 -7.97 -3.88 17.57
N ALA A 59 -8.55 -3.42 16.47
CA ALA A 59 -8.69 -4.16 15.22
C ALA A 59 -7.35 -4.70 14.68
N TYR A 60 -6.24 -4.00 14.92
CA TYR A 60 -4.90 -4.35 14.45
C TYR A 60 -4.21 -5.41 15.31
N LYS A 61 -4.79 -5.81 16.46
CA LYS A 61 -4.33 -6.95 17.26
C LYS A 61 -4.36 -8.29 16.49
N ARG A 62 -5.08 -8.34 15.37
CA ARG A 62 -5.09 -9.48 14.44
C ARG A 62 -3.78 -9.63 13.66
N PHE A 63 -2.98 -8.57 13.57
CA PHE A 63 -1.71 -8.60 12.87
C PHE A 63 -0.58 -8.96 13.83
N TYR A 64 0.44 -9.63 13.32
CA TYR A 64 1.69 -9.90 14.03
C TYR A 64 2.86 -9.70 13.07
N ILE A 65 4.04 -9.41 13.62
CA ILE A 65 5.26 -9.27 12.85
C ILE A 65 5.74 -10.67 12.49
N LYS A 66 5.80 -10.97 11.19
CA LYS A 66 6.30 -12.23 10.65
C LYS A 66 7.81 -12.19 10.42
N GLY A 67 8.35 -11.01 10.12
CA GLY A 67 9.77 -10.80 9.91
C GLY A 67 10.07 -9.37 9.48
N LYS A 68 11.27 -9.16 8.95
CA LYS A 68 11.70 -7.94 8.29
C LYS A 68 12.15 -8.22 6.87
N ASP A 69 12.00 -7.24 5.99
CA ASP A 69 12.60 -7.29 4.64
C ASP A 69 14.09 -6.88 4.68
N GLU A 70 14.73 -6.86 3.50
CA GLU A 70 16.14 -6.47 3.34
C GLU A 70 16.44 -5.01 3.72
N PHE A 71 15.41 -4.16 3.72
CA PHE A 71 15.51 -2.75 4.10
C PHE A 71 15.16 -2.50 5.58
N GLY A 72 14.78 -3.56 6.31
CA GLY A 72 14.40 -3.50 7.72
C GLY A 72 12.94 -3.16 7.99
N ASN A 73 12.08 -3.08 6.96
CA ASN A 73 10.64 -2.85 7.11
C ASN A 73 9.96 -4.09 7.66
N PHE A 74 8.88 -3.92 8.43
CA PHE A 74 8.16 -5.06 8.96
C PHE A 74 7.30 -5.73 7.90
N ILE A 75 7.38 -7.06 7.89
CA ILE A 75 6.45 -7.91 7.17
C ILE A 75 5.42 -8.39 8.19
N PHE A 76 4.19 -7.92 8.06
CA PHE A 76 3.08 -8.35 8.89
C PHE A 76 2.33 -9.55 8.29
N ALA A 77 1.69 -10.32 9.17
CA ALA A 77 0.76 -11.37 8.81
C ALA A 77 -0.48 -11.32 9.71
N CYS A 78 -1.60 -11.85 9.21
CA CYS A 78 -2.85 -11.92 9.94
C CYS A 78 -3.01 -13.27 10.65
N LYS A 79 -3.37 -13.26 11.93
CA LYS A 79 -3.62 -14.46 12.76
C LYS A 79 -4.78 -15.34 12.26
N TYR A 80 -5.65 -14.78 11.41
CA TYR A 80 -6.81 -15.50 10.85
C TYR A 80 -6.51 -16.19 9.52
N VAL A 81 -5.24 -16.26 9.11
CA VAL A 81 -4.84 -17.06 7.96
C VAL A 81 -4.72 -18.53 8.40
N THR A 82 -5.39 -19.42 7.68
CA THR A 82 -5.33 -20.87 7.92
C THR A 82 -4.07 -21.46 7.30
N LYS A 83 -3.77 -22.73 7.61
CA LYS A 83 -2.58 -23.43 7.08
C LYS A 83 -2.65 -23.57 5.55
N GLU A 84 -3.85 -23.62 5.00
CA GLU A 84 -4.14 -23.67 3.57
C GLU A 84 -3.98 -22.29 2.88
N GLY A 85 -3.67 -21.24 3.65
CA GLY A 85 -3.53 -19.87 3.15
C GLY A 85 -4.85 -19.12 3.02
N LEU A 86 -5.99 -19.68 3.44
CA LEU A 86 -7.27 -19.00 3.36
C LEU A 86 -7.51 -18.10 4.57
N CYS A 87 -8.36 -17.09 4.44
CA CYS A 87 -8.77 -16.27 5.58
C CYS A 87 -10.01 -16.89 6.24
N SER A 88 -9.89 -17.28 7.52
CA SER A 88 -11.00 -17.86 8.28
C SER A 88 -12.14 -16.89 8.57
N VAL A 89 -11.90 -15.57 8.41
CA VAL A 89 -12.89 -14.50 8.67
C VAL A 89 -13.04 -13.57 7.46
N TYR A 90 -13.11 -14.14 6.26
CA TYR A 90 -13.10 -13.39 4.99
C TYR A 90 -14.13 -12.25 4.93
N ASP A 91 -15.34 -12.44 5.45
CA ASP A 91 -16.39 -11.41 5.42
C ASP A 91 -16.19 -10.31 6.47
N LYS A 92 -15.50 -10.64 7.57
CA LYS A 92 -15.16 -9.73 8.69
C LYS A 92 -13.75 -9.12 8.56
N ARG A 93 -13.22 -9.11 7.33
CA ARG A 93 -11.97 -8.42 6.99
C ARG A 93 -12.05 -6.92 7.30
N LEU A 94 -10.92 -6.34 7.69
CA LEU A 94 -10.81 -4.89 7.87
C LEU A 94 -11.02 -4.17 6.54
N ALA A 95 -11.43 -2.89 6.61
CA ALA A 95 -11.66 -2.07 5.43
C ALA A 95 -10.44 -2.06 4.49
N MET A 96 -9.22 -1.93 5.03
CA MET A 96 -7.98 -2.02 4.27
C MET A 96 -7.83 -3.35 3.50
N CYS A 97 -8.21 -4.48 4.12
CA CYS A 97 -8.11 -5.81 3.51
C CYS A 97 -9.22 -6.05 2.46
N LYS A 98 -10.38 -5.38 2.61
CA LYS A 98 -11.48 -5.44 1.63
C LYS A 98 -11.21 -4.58 0.41
N LYS A 99 -10.58 -3.42 0.61
CA LYS A 99 -10.21 -2.45 -0.44
C LYS A 99 -8.87 -2.77 -1.11
N TYR A 100 -8.20 -3.86 -0.73
CA TYR A 100 -6.93 -4.23 -1.33
C TYR A 100 -7.14 -4.77 -2.75
N PRO A 101 -6.31 -4.36 -3.73
CA PRO A 101 -5.24 -3.35 -3.64
C PRO A 101 -5.76 -1.90 -3.73
N MET A 102 -5.10 -0.97 -3.02
CA MET A 102 -5.50 0.44 -3.00
C MET A 102 -4.99 1.17 -4.25
N PRO A 103 -5.84 1.84 -5.05
CA PRO A 103 -5.44 2.48 -6.30
C PRO A 103 -4.64 3.77 -6.11
N LYS A 104 -4.87 4.48 -5.00
CA LYS A 104 -4.22 5.76 -4.69
C LYS A 104 -3.15 5.55 -3.64
N ILE A 105 -1.93 5.23 -4.09
CA ILE A 105 -0.76 5.10 -3.23
C ILE A 105 0.43 5.86 -3.84
N PRO A 106 1.26 6.53 -3.03
CA PRO A 106 2.37 7.34 -3.54
C PRO A 106 3.59 6.52 -3.96
N TYR A 107 3.57 5.20 -3.76
CA TYR A 107 4.68 4.28 -4.04
C TYR A 107 4.29 3.22 -5.07
N PRO A 108 5.26 2.53 -5.71
CA PRO A 108 4.98 1.50 -6.69
C PRO A 108 4.02 0.43 -6.14
N ALA A 109 2.87 0.27 -6.80
CA ALA A 109 1.92 -0.79 -6.50
C ALA A 109 2.42 -2.12 -7.05
N GLU A 110 3.31 -2.78 -6.31
CA GLU A 110 3.77 -4.13 -6.64
C GLU A 110 2.89 -5.19 -5.99
N LEU A 111 2.53 -6.20 -6.78
CA LEU A 111 1.68 -7.30 -6.34
C LEU A 111 2.51 -8.56 -6.22
N HIS A 112 2.11 -9.44 -5.31
CA HIS A 112 2.66 -10.78 -5.18
C HIS A 112 2.57 -11.55 -6.50
N GLU A 113 3.56 -12.40 -6.78
CA GLU A 113 3.53 -13.28 -7.94
C GLU A 113 2.24 -14.13 -7.96
N GLY A 114 1.60 -14.24 -9.13
CA GLY A 114 0.35 -14.99 -9.27
C GLY A 114 -0.86 -14.35 -8.59
N CYS A 115 -0.80 -13.06 -8.22
CA CYS A 115 -1.97 -12.32 -7.77
C CYS A 115 -3.07 -12.35 -8.85
N GLY A 116 -4.33 -12.30 -8.41
CA GLY A 116 -5.48 -12.20 -9.33
C GLY A 116 -5.78 -10.77 -9.78
N PHE A 117 -5.13 -9.78 -9.17
CA PHE A 117 -5.19 -8.38 -9.58
C PHE A 117 -4.02 -8.04 -10.50
N THR A 118 -4.25 -7.06 -11.38
CA THR A 118 -3.25 -6.47 -12.27
C THR A 118 -3.26 -4.96 -12.10
N VAL A 119 -2.07 -4.39 -11.90
CA VAL A 119 -1.84 -2.94 -11.77
C VAL A 119 -1.33 -2.41 -13.10
N HIS A 120 -2.09 -1.52 -13.73
CA HIS A 120 -1.68 -0.82 -14.94
C HIS A 120 -0.92 0.45 -14.56
N LYS A 121 0.42 0.39 -14.67
CA LYS A 121 1.30 1.54 -14.40
C LYS A 121 1.21 2.51 -15.59
N LYS A 122 0.76 3.74 -15.33
CA LYS A 122 0.77 4.83 -16.33
C LYS A 122 2.22 5.21 -16.65
N LYS A 123 2.53 5.35 -17.94
CA LYS A 123 3.79 5.95 -18.39
C LYS A 123 3.68 7.47 -18.31
N PHE A 124 4.82 8.15 -18.25
CA PHE A 124 4.86 9.61 -18.27
C PHE A 124 4.06 10.20 -19.46
N SER A 125 4.15 9.57 -20.62
CA SER A 125 3.40 9.96 -21.83
C SER A 125 1.88 9.96 -21.68
N ASP A 126 1.33 9.10 -20.81
CA ASP A 126 -0.12 8.95 -20.64
C ASP A 126 -0.71 10.15 -19.89
N TYR A 127 0.10 10.81 -19.05
CA TYR A 127 -0.26 12.03 -18.36
C TYR A 127 -0.34 13.22 -19.33
N LEU A 128 0.60 13.32 -20.28
CA LEU A 128 0.63 14.42 -21.26
C LEU A 128 -0.55 14.40 -22.25
N LYS A 129 -1.04 13.21 -22.60
CA LYS A 129 -2.17 13.06 -23.55
C LYS A 129 -3.51 13.52 -22.98
N LYS A 130 -3.63 13.56 -21.66
CA LYS A 130 -4.88 13.93 -20.96
C LYS A 130 -5.11 15.44 -21.03
N GLU A 131 -4.04 16.24 -20.99
CA GLU A 131 -4.11 17.70 -21.07
C GLU A 131 -4.40 18.23 -22.48
N GLN A 132 -4.16 17.44 -23.53
CA GLN A 132 -4.40 17.89 -24.92
C GLN A 132 -5.86 17.75 -25.39
N ASN A 133 -6.71 17.10 -24.60
CA ASN A 133 -8.12 16.84 -24.92
C ASN A 133 -9.10 17.59 -24.00
N THR A 134 -8.62 18.59 -23.25
CA THR A 134 -9.42 19.51 -22.43
C THR A 134 -9.22 20.94 -22.95
#